data_AF-A0A450TRN9-F1
#
_entry.id   AF-A0A450TRN9-F1
#
_cell.length_a   1.000
_cell.length_b   1.000
_cell.length_c   1.000
_cell.angle_alpha   90.00
_cell.angle_beta   90.00
_cell.angle_gamma   90.00
#
_symmetry.space_group_name_H-M   'P 1'
#
loop_
_entity.id
_entity.type
_entity.pdbx_description
1 polymer ?
#
loop_
_entity_poly.entity_id
_entity_poly.type
_entity_poly.pdbx_seq_one_letter_code
_entity_poly.pdbx_strand_id
1 'polypeptide(L)'
;YANLNESEQAQYEQRLQQSSHKEVIVGPVQQAIEKSMQKGIQQGIEQGREEGIERGIERGIERGKQEKAVEIARTLLNKGMDIGEVSEISGLSGKEIRKLSIH
;
A
#
# COMPACT_ATOMS: atom_id res chain seq x y z
N TYR A 1 -24.29 51.38 -20.15
CA TYR A 1 -23.63 50.79 -18.97
C TYR A 1 -23.94 51.68 -17.79
N ALA A 2 -24.98 51.34 -17.03
CA ALA A 2 -25.40 52.12 -15.87
C ALA A 2 -24.34 51.92 -14.78
N ASN A 3 -23.67 53.01 -14.39
CA ASN A 3 -22.87 53.07 -13.17
C ASN A 3 -23.83 52.81 -12.01
N LEU A 4 -23.85 51.57 -11.49
CA LEU A 4 -24.36 51.30 -10.16
C LEU A 4 -23.64 52.28 -9.23
N ASN A 5 -24.40 53.11 -8.52
CA ASN A 5 -23.76 54.03 -7.59
C ASN A 5 -23.07 53.18 -6.50
N GLU A 6 -21.96 53.66 -5.94
CA GLU A 6 -21.18 52.89 -4.96
C GLU A 6 -22.02 52.38 -3.77
N SER A 7 -23.11 53.07 -3.41
CA SER A 7 -24.06 52.62 -2.39
C SER A 7 -24.91 51.43 -2.83
N GLU A 8 -25.29 51.30 -4.11
CA GLU A 8 -26.00 50.11 -4.62
C GLU A 8 -25.07 48.89 -4.65
N GLN A 9 -23.80 49.10 -4.98
CA GLN A 9 -22.77 48.07 -4.97
C GLN A 9 -22.45 47.62 -3.53
N ALA A 10 -22.31 48.57 -2.60
CA ALA A 10 -22.12 48.28 -1.18
C ALA A 10 -23.33 47.55 -0.57
N GLN A 11 -24.56 47.91 -0.96
CA GLN A 11 -25.78 47.23 -0.50
C GLN A 11 -25.90 45.81 -1.05
N TYR A 12 -25.40 45.54 -2.26
CA TYR A 12 -25.33 44.19 -2.83
C TYR A 12 -24.30 43.33 -2.09
N GLU A 13 -23.11 43.88 -1.83
CA GLU A 13 -22.06 43.22 -1.06
C GLU A 13 -22.48 42.94 0.40
N GLN A 14 -23.16 43.91 1.03
CA GLN A 14 -23.71 43.74 2.37
C GLN A 14 -24.80 42.65 2.41
N ARG A 15 -25.62 42.53 1.36
CA ARG A 15 -26.62 41.45 1.25
C ARG A 15 -25.98 40.08 1.08
N LEU A 16 -24.89 39.99 0.31
CA LEU A 16 -24.11 38.76 0.17
C LEU A 16 -23.43 38.38 1.49
N GLN A 17 -22.88 39.35 2.22
CA GLN A 17 -22.32 39.15 3.57
C GLN A 17 -23.36 38.75 4.61
N GLN A 18 -24.55 39.37 4.59
CA GLN A 18 -25.65 39.05 5.49
C GLN A 18 -26.43 37.80 5.07
N SER A 19 -26.17 37.25 3.87
CA SER A 19 -26.86 36.04 3.45
C SER A 19 -26.37 34.87 4.31
N SER A 20 -27.29 34.39 5.16
CA SER A 20 -27.21 33.13 5.89
C SER A 20 -26.82 31.93 5.02
N HIS A 21 -26.89 32.06 3.69
CA HIS A 21 -26.42 31.08 2.72
C HIS A 21 -24.92 30.76 2.85
N LYS A 22 -24.08 31.73 3.22
CA LYS A 22 -22.65 31.47 3.42
C LYS A 22 -22.45 30.50 4.60
N GLU A 23 -23.14 30.68 5.72
CA GLU A 23 -23.03 29.74 6.85
C GLU A 23 -23.77 28.41 6.62
N VAL A 24 -24.98 28.46 6.05
CA VAL A 24 -25.84 27.28 5.84
C VAL A 24 -25.27 26.32 4.79
N ILE A 25 -24.54 26.81 3.78
CA ILE A 25 -23.98 25.98 2.71
C ILE A 25 -22.48 25.74 2.90
N VAL A 26 -21.68 26.77 3.23
CA VAL A 26 -20.22 26.61 3.33
C VAL A 26 -19.82 25.74 4.51
N GLY A 27 -20.52 25.82 5.65
CA GLY A 27 -20.24 24.98 6.81
C GLY A 27 -20.36 23.48 6.50
N PRO A 28 -21.54 23.00 6.05
CA PRO A 28 -21.74 21.60 5.71
C PRO A 28 -20.86 21.12 4.54
N VAL A 29 -20.63 21.95 3.52
CA VAL A 29 -19.76 21.58 2.39
C VAL A 29 -18.31 21.43 2.84
N GLN A 30 -17.80 22.36 3.66
CA GLN A 30 -16.44 22.27 4.20
C GLN A 30 -16.27 21.02 5.08
N GLN A 31 -17.25 20.72 5.94
CA GLN A 31 -17.27 19.50 6.74
C GLN A 31 -17.32 18.23 5.88
N ALA A 32 -18.09 18.24 4.79
CA ALA A 32 -18.16 17.11 3.87
C ALA A 32 -16.81 16.88 3.16
N ILE A 33 -16.15 17.94 2.71
CA ILE A 33 -14.82 17.88 2.10
C ILE A 33 -13.82 17.30 3.10
N GLU A 34 -13.75 17.85 4.32
CA GLU A 34 -12.83 17.40 5.35
C GLU A 34 -13.05 15.92 5.69
N LYS A 35 -14.31 15.50 5.91
CA LYS A 35 -14.65 14.09 6.16
C LYS A 35 -14.27 13.19 4.99
N SER A 36 -14.51 13.63 3.76
CA SER A 36 -14.16 12.85 2.56
C SER A 36 -12.66 12.69 2.41
N MET A 37 -11.87 13.73 2.69
CA MET A 37 -10.42 13.69 2.67
C MET A 37 -9.87 12.79 3.77
N GLN A 38 -10.36 12.93 5.00
CA GLN A 38 -9.97 12.07 6.11
C GLN A 38 -10.27 10.60 5.81
N LYS A 39 -11.46 10.31 5.26
CA LYS A 39 -11.84 8.95 4.84
C LYS A 39 -10.93 8.42 3.73
N GLY A 40 -10.63 9.23 2.71
CA GLY A 40 -9.73 8.84 1.63
C GLY A 40 -8.31 8.54 2.12
N ILE A 41 -7.77 9.38 3.02
CA ILE A 41 -6.46 9.16 3.64
C ILE A 41 -6.47 7.88 4.48
N GLN A 42 -7.48 7.69 5.32
CA GLN A 42 -7.61 6.50 6.16
C GLN A 42 -7.69 5.22 5.32
N GLN A 43 -8.51 5.22 4.26
CA GLN A 43 -8.63 4.09 3.35
C GLN A 43 -7.31 3.81 2.63
N GLY A 44 -6.61 4.84 2.14
CA GLY A 44 -5.31 4.66 1.50
C GLY A 44 -4.24 4.09 2.43
N ILE A 45 -4.20 4.54 3.70
CA ILE A 45 -3.28 4.01 4.71
C ILE A 45 -3.62 2.55 5.04
N GLU A 46 -4.90 2.23 5.22
CA GLU A 46 -5.35 0.89 5.56
C GLU A 46 -5.02 -0.10 4.44
N GLN A 47 -5.37 0.23 3.20
CA GLN A 47 -5.07 -0.59 2.03
C GLN A 47 -3.57 -0.76 1.82
N GLY A 48 -2.79 0.33 1.90
CA GLY A 48 -1.34 0.26 1.74
C GLY A 48 -0.66 -0.58 2.81
N ARG A 49 -1.16 -0.52 4.06
CA ARG A 49 -0.67 -1.35 5.17
C ARG A 49 -1.01 -2.82 4.95
N GLU A 50 -2.25 -3.12 4.58
CA GLU A 50 -2.72 -4.49 4.36
C GLU A 50 -1.94 -5.16 3.21
N GLU A 51 -1.87 -4.51 2.04
CA GLU A 51 -1.09 -5.02 0.90
C GLU A 51 0.40 -5.17 1.24
N GLY A 52 0.96 -4.21 1.98
CA GLY A 52 2.36 -4.23 2.39
C GLY A 52 2.68 -5.42 3.31
N ILE A 53 1.80 -5.69 4.29
CA ILE A 53 1.94 -6.82 5.21
C ILE A 53 1.78 -8.14 4.46
N GLU A 54 0.74 -8.28 3.63
CA GLU A 54 0.47 -9.50 2.89
C GLU A 54 1.64 -9.88 1.98
N ARG A 55 2.11 -8.94 1.14
CA ARG A 55 3.26 -9.15 0.26
C ARG A 55 4.54 -9.43 1.05
N GLY A 56 4.71 -8.78 2.20
CA GLY A 56 5.86 -8.98 3.09
C GLY A 56 5.89 -10.40 3.67
N ILE A 57 4.75 -10.88 4.17
CA ILE A 57 4.60 -12.23 4.72
C ILE A 57 4.80 -13.29 3.63
N GLU A 58 4.15 -13.13 2.48
CA GLU A 58 4.25 -14.09 1.37
C GLU A 58 5.70 -14.26 0.91
N ARG A 59 6.39 -13.14 0.62
CA ARG A 59 7.81 -13.15 0.24
C ARG A 59 8.70 -13.73 1.33
N GLY A 60 8.40 -13.42 2.60
CA GLY A 60 9.15 -13.94 3.74
C GLY A 60 9.04 -15.47 3.86
N ILE A 61 7.83 -16.01 3.71
CA ILE A 61 7.57 -17.45 3.75
C ILE A 61 8.24 -18.17 2.57
N GLU A 62 8.09 -17.65 1.36
CA GLU A 62 8.71 -18.24 0.17
C GLU A 62 10.23 -18.27 0.28
N ARG A 63 10.83 -17.13 0.67
CA ARG A 63 12.27 -17.03 0.90
C ARG A 63 12.74 -18.00 1.99
N GLY A 64 12.03 -18.09 3.11
CA GLY A 64 12.36 -19.00 4.20
C GLY A 64 12.30 -20.47 3.78
N LYS A 65 11.29 -20.87 3.00
CA LYS A 65 11.19 -22.22 2.44
C LYS A 65 12.37 -22.52 1.51
N GLN A 66 12.72 -21.60 0.63
CA GLN A 66 13.86 -21.78 -0.29
C GLN A 66 15.19 -21.85 0.46
N GLU A 67 15.43 -20.96 1.42
CA GLU A 67 16.63 -20.98 2.26
C GLU A 67 16.74 -22.30 3.03
N LYS A 68 15.63 -22.81 3.57
CA LYS A 68 15.62 -24.10 4.26
C LYS A 68 15.90 -25.27 3.32
N ALA A 69 15.31 -25.27 2.13
CA ALA A 69 15.57 -26.30 1.12
C ALA A 69 17.06 -26.34 0.72
N VAL A 70 17.68 -25.17 0.55
CA VAL A 70 19.13 -25.03 0.28
C VAL A 70 19.99 -25.54 1.44
N GLU A 71 19.64 -25.21 2.68
CA GLU A 71 20.34 -25.68 3.89
C GLU A 71 20.31 -27.22 3.99
N ILE A 72 19.13 -27.81 3.78
CA ILE A 72 18.94 -29.26 3.75
C ILE A 72 19.80 -29.86 2.64
N ALA A 73 19.71 -29.35 1.42
CA ALA A 73 20.48 -29.88 0.29
C ALA A 73 21.99 -29.85 0.54
N ARG A 74 22.53 -28.75 1.07
CA ARG A 74 23.95 -28.65 1.44
C ARG A 74 24.34 -29.69 2.49
N THR A 75 23.50 -29.87 3.51
CA THR A 75 23.76 -30.85 4.58
C THR A 75 23.81 -32.27 4.03
N LEU A 76 22.92 -32.63 3.11
CA LEU A 76 22.85 -33.96 2.51
C LEU A 76 24.01 -34.20 1.54
N LEU A 77 24.37 -33.21 0.71
CA LEU A 77 25.55 -33.28 -0.15
C LEU A 77 26.84 -33.48 0.66
N ASN A 78 26.99 -32.76 1.78
CA ASN A 78 28.13 -32.91 2.68
C ASN A 78 28.21 -34.29 3.33
N LYS A 79 27.08 -35.01 3.42
CA LYS A 79 27.02 -36.41 3.87
C LYS A 79 27.32 -37.42 2.76
N GLY A 80 27.60 -36.95 1.54
CA GLY A 80 27.93 -37.80 0.39
C GLY A 80 26.72 -38.42 -0.32
N MET A 81 25.51 -37.94 -0.04
CA MET A 81 24.31 -38.39 -0.76
C MET A 81 24.33 -37.93 -2.22
N ASP A 82 23.77 -38.74 -3.12
CA ASP A 82 23.76 -38.40 -4.54
C ASP A 82 22.70 -37.33 -4.87
N ILE A 83 22.89 -36.65 -6.00
CA ILE A 83 22.05 -35.52 -6.42
C ILE A 83 20.56 -35.89 -6.53
N GLY A 84 20.25 -37.14 -6.91
CA GLY A 84 18.90 -37.66 -7.01
C GLY A 84 18.21 -37.73 -5.65
N GLU A 85 18.85 -38.38 -4.67
CA GLU A 85 18.34 -38.45 -3.30
C GLU A 85 18.21 -37.07 -2.65
N VAL A 86 19.22 -36.20 -2.86
CA VAL A 86 19.16 -34.82 -2.37
C VAL A 86 18.00 -34.05 -2.98
N SER A 87 17.71 -34.26 -4.27
CA SER A 87 16.59 -33.63 -4.97
C SER A 87 15.25 -34.05 -4.39
N GLU A 88 15.08 -35.34 -4.12
CA GLU A 88 13.86 -35.90 -3.53
C GLU A 88 13.61 -35.36 -2.12
N ILE A 89 14.64 -35.28 -1.27
CA ILE A 89 14.50 -34.86 0.13
C ILE A 89 14.37 -33.34 0.29
N SER A 90 15.18 -32.57 -0.44
CA SER A 90 15.20 -31.10 -0.31
C SER A 90 14.11 -30.41 -1.12
N GLY A 91 13.52 -31.09 -2.09
CA GLY A 91 12.56 -30.51 -3.05
C GLY A 91 13.19 -29.58 -4.09
N LEU A 92 14.52 -29.43 -4.09
CA LEU A 92 15.24 -28.67 -5.12
C LEU A 92 15.43 -29.49 -6.38
N SER A 93 15.45 -28.83 -7.53
CA SER A 93 15.82 -29.50 -8.78
C SER A 93 17.29 -29.89 -8.80
N GLY A 94 17.63 -30.97 -9.52
CA GLY A 94 19.04 -31.34 -9.71
C GLY A 94 19.90 -30.23 -10.32
N LYS A 95 19.32 -29.28 -11.08
CA LYS A 95 20.02 -28.09 -11.57
C LYS A 95 20.41 -27.14 -10.44
N GLU A 96 19.51 -26.88 -9.50
CA GLU A 96 19.78 -26.05 -8.32
C GLU A 96 20.82 -26.69 -7.42
N ILE A 97 20.71 -28.00 -7.17
CA ILE A 97 21.66 -28.77 -6.36
C ILE A 97 23.06 -28.75 -6.98
N ARG A 98 23.18 -28.92 -8.30
CA ARG A 98 24.47 -28.79 -8.99
C ARG A 98 25.12 -27.42 -8.80
N LYS A 99 24.34 -26.34 -8.75
CA LYS A 99 24.88 -24.99 -8.44
C LYS A 99 25.41 -24.89 -7.02
N LEU A 100 24.82 -25.63 -6.07
CA LEU A 100 25.29 -25.67 -4.68
C LEU A 100 26.60 -26.44 -4.50
N SER A 101 26.90 -27.38 -5.39
CA SER A 101 28.10 -28.23 -5.36
C SER A 101 29.34 -27.59 -6.01
N ILE A 102 29.21 -26.42 -6.66
CA ILE A 102 30.29 -25.79 -7.46
C ILE A 102 31.16 -24.83 -6.60
N HIS A 103 31.18 -24.97 -5.27
CA HIS A 103 32.10 -24.25 -4.37
C HIS A 103 32.77 -25.23 -3.43
#